data_AF-A0A1D6EAU0-F1
#
_entry.id   AF-A0A1D6EAU0-F1
#
_cell.length_a   1.000
_cell.length_b   1.000
_cell.length_c   1.000
_cell.angle_alpha   90.00
_cell.angle_beta   90.00
_cell.angle_gamma   90.00
#
_symmetry.space_group_name_H-M   'P 1'
#
loop_
_entity.id
_entity.type
_entity.pdbx_description
1 polymer ?
#
loop_
_entity_poly.entity_id
_entity_poly.type
_entity_poly.pdbx_seq_one_letter_code
_entity_poly.pdbx_strand_id
1 'polypeptide(L)'
;MFPLESLPCSSSSRATKQLIISQCPKILCIHFLRASVGLDGEPIKHQGHISFPLLLNLSPFTGGASSAGPLAMNAQRDGQQALHLYRQLNMQANADVSSSSSSPPQLSRSKLYGLAAVVEHYGKCGGGHYAVYRRVASNPDPDDPGKPVAGLGKRWFYISDGYVSEVPEEDVLRAEATLLFYERL
;
A
#
# COMPACT_ATOMS: atom_id res chain seq x y z
N MET A 1 -14.54 27.87 -48.15
CA MET A 1 -14.41 28.61 -46.89
C MET A 1 -15.17 27.81 -45.84
N PHE A 2 -14.49 27.01 -45.03
CA PHE A 2 -15.13 26.20 -43.98
C PHE A 2 -15.32 27.07 -42.73
N PRO A 3 -16.48 27.04 -42.05
CA PRO A 3 -16.65 27.79 -40.81
C PRO A 3 -15.76 27.18 -39.74
N LEU A 4 -15.08 28.03 -38.97
CA LEU A 4 -14.41 27.61 -37.73
C LEU A 4 -15.51 27.13 -36.77
N GLU A 5 -15.62 25.82 -36.56
CA GLU A 5 -16.44 25.27 -35.48
C GLU A 5 -15.95 25.87 -34.15
N SER A 6 -16.80 26.66 -33.51
CA SER A 6 -16.56 27.15 -32.16
C SER A 6 -16.51 25.96 -31.21
N LEU A 7 -15.35 25.68 -30.63
CA LEU A 7 -15.19 24.60 -29.64
C LEU A 7 -16.15 24.86 -28.45
N PRO A 8 -16.90 23.86 -27.95
CA PRO A 8 -18.04 24.08 -27.04
C PRO A 8 -17.69 24.52 -25.61
N CYS A 9 -16.43 24.84 -25.32
CA CYS A 9 -15.96 24.96 -23.94
C CYS A 9 -15.30 26.34 -23.73
N SER A 10 -16.12 27.36 -23.53
CA SER A 10 -15.68 28.71 -23.16
C SER A 10 -15.71 28.98 -21.64
N SER A 11 -16.01 27.97 -20.82
CA SER A 11 -16.05 28.09 -19.35
C SER A 11 -15.23 26.99 -18.67
N SER A 12 -14.48 27.36 -17.62
CA SER A 12 -13.80 26.41 -16.74
C SER A 12 -14.78 25.34 -16.24
N SER A 13 -14.47 24.06 -16.48
CA SER A 13 -15.29 22.90 -16.14
C SER A 13 -14.56 21.99 -15.16
N ARG A 14 -15.32 21.31 -14.29
CA ARG A 14 -14.78 20.34 -13.33
C ARG A 14 -14.59 18.99 -14.02
N ALA A 15 -13.35 18.59 -14.25
CA ALA A 15 -13.01 17.27 -14.79
C ALA A 15 -12.66 16.28 -13.66
N THR A 16 -13.00 15.01 -13.86
CA THR A 16 -12.61 13.90 -12.97
C THR A 16 -11.46 13.13 -13.60
N LYS A 17 -10.38 12.90 -12.84
CA LYS A 17 -9.25 12.07 -13.25
C LYS A 17 -9.24 10.76 -12.48
N GLN A 18 -9.18 9.64 -13.20
CA GLN A 18 -9.03 8.31 -12.63
C GLN A 18 -7.75 7.67 -13.17
N LEU A 19 -7.02 6.96 -12.30
CA LEU A 19 -5.77 6.28 -12.64
C LEU A 19 -5.91 4.78 -12.38
N ILE A 20 -5.28 3.97 -13.23
CA ILE A 20 -5.19 2.52 -13.09
C ILE A 20 -3.73 2.06 -13.18
N ILE A 21 -3.41 0.96 -12.50
CA ILE A 21 -2.10 0.32 -12.59
C ILE A 21 -2.16 -0.67 -13.76
N SER A 22 -1.57 -0.31 -14.89
CA SER A 22 -1.49 -1.20 -16.05
C SER A 22 -0.51 -2.36 -15.83
N GLN A 23 0.59 -2.09 -15.12
CA GLN A 23 1.65 -3.06 -14.84
C GLN A 23 2.12 -2.95 -13.39
N CYS A 24 2.20 -4.10 -12.72
CA CYS A 24 2.58 -4.21 -11.32
C CYS A 24 4.12 -4.33 -11.18
N PRO A 25 4.81 -3.37 -10.54
CA PRO A 25 6.27 -3.34 -10.44
C PRO A 25 6.80 -4.44 -9.51
N LYS A 26 8.02 -4.95 -9.70
CA LYS A 26 8.57 -5.99 -8.79
C LYS A 26 8.67 -5.50 -7.33
N ILE A 27 9.08 -4.25 -7.16
CA ILE A 27 9.11 -3.54 -5.89
C ILE A 27 8.18 -2.33 -6.00
N LEU A 28 7.22 -2.23 -5.10
CA LEU A 28 6.31 -1.09 -4.98
C LEU A 28 6.77 -0.19 -3.84
N CYS A 29 6.93 1.11 -4.11
CA CYS A 29 7.17 2.14 -3.11
C CYS A 29 5.91 2.99 -2.94
N ILE A 30 5.44 3.14 -1.71
CA ILE A 30 4.33 4.03 -1.36
C ILE A 30 4.88 5.12 -0.45
N HIS A 31 4.71 6.37 -0.86
CA HIS A 31 5.13 7.54 -0.10
C HIS A 31 3.91 8.25 0.49
N PHE A 32 3.88 8.39 1.81
CA PHE A 32 2.92 9.24 2.48
C PHE A 32 3.40 10.69 2.42
N LEU A 33 2.67 11.52 1.67
CA LEU A 33 2.94 12.96 1.56
C LEU A 33 2.57 13.67 2.87
N ARG A 34 3.48 13.60 3.84
CA ARG A 34 3.32 14.14 5.20
C ARG A 34 3.87 15.55 5.36
N ALA A 35 4.03 16.31 4.28
CA ALA A 35 4.49 17.70 4.32
C ALA A 35 3.57 18.58 3.48
N SER A 36 3.18 19.72 4.04
CA SER A 36 2.47 20.79 3.35
C SER A 36 3.08 22.14 3.72
N VAL A 37 2.66 23.18 3.02
CA VAL A 37 3.04 24.57 3.33
C VAL A 37 1.78 25.28 3.81
N GLY A 38 1.87 25.89 5.00
CA GLY A 38 0.81 26.69 5.59
C GLY A 38 0.55 27.96 4.79
N LEU A 39 -0.54 28.67 5.14
CA LEU A 39 -0.88 29.95 4.52
C LEU A 39 0.14 31.05 4.85
N ASP A 40 0.84 30.89 5.97
CA ASP A 40 1.98 31.70 6.43
C ASP A 40 3.29 31.37 5.70
N GLY A 41 3.31 30.36 4.84
CA GLY A 41 4.51 29.87 4.17
C GLY A 41 5.35 28.91 5.00
N GLU A 42 4.92 28.60 6.23
CA GLU A 42 5.66 27.71 7.12
C GLU A 42 5.45 26.24 6.72
N PRO A 43 6.50 25.41 6.70
CA PRO A 43 6.37 24.01 6.34
C PRO A 43 5.80 23.21 7.52
N ILE A 44 4.71 22.49 7.26
CA ILE A 44 3.95 21.73 8.26
C ILE A 44 4.11 20.24 7.99
N LYS A 45 4.51 19.48 9.03
CA LYS A 45 4.56 18.02 8.98
C LYS A 45 3.26 17.43 9.52
N HIS A 46 2.62 16.58 8.74
CA HIS A 46 1.44 15.83 9.15
C HIS A 46 1.85 14.55 9.89
N GLN A 47 1.72 14.59 11.22
CA GLN A 47 1.93 13.45 12.11
C GLN A 47 0.68 12.57 12.20
N GLY A 48 0.84 11.35 12.70
CA GLY A 48 -0.26 10.43 12.94
C GLY A 48 -0.11 9.12 12.17
N HIS A 49 -0.45 8.03 12.84
CA HIS A 49 -0.41 6.70 12.27
C HIS A 49 -1.41 6.52 11.11
N ILE A 50 -0.94 5.90 10.02
CA ILE A 50 -1.79 5.43 8.92
C ILE A 50 -1.58 3.93 8.86
N SER A 51 -2.63 3.14 9.04
CA SER A 51 -2.53 1.69 9.03
C SER A 51 -2.21 1.17 7.64
N PHE A 52 -1.29 0.20 7.58
CA PHE A 52 -0.87 -0.46 6.36
C PHE A 52 -0.82 -1.98 6.57
N PRO A 53 -1.17 -2.79 5.55
CA PRO A 53 -1.21 -4.23 5.68
C PRO A 53 0.17 -4.87 5.49
N LEU A 54 0.41 -6.04 6.08
CA LEU A 54 1.60 -6.84 5.76
C LEU A 54 1.54 -7.42 4.34
N LEU A 55 0.33 -7.68 3.88
CA LEU A 55 0.01 -8.29 2.60
C LEU A 55 -0.94 -7.37 1.85
N LEU A 56 -0.45 -6.77 0.78
CA LEU A 56 -1.16 -5.81 -0.05
C LEU A 56 -1.64 -6.48 -1.34
N ASN A 57 -2.96 -6.41 -1.57
CA ASN A 57 -3.58 -6.87 -2.81
C ASN A 57 -3.80 -5.70 -3.79
N LEU A 58 -3.03 -5.62 -4.87
CA LEU A 58 -3.19 -4.57 -5.89
C LEU A 58 -4.31 -4.85 -6.90
N SER A 59 -4.95 -6.02 -6.87
CA SER A 59 -5.98 -6.41 -7.85
C SER A 59 -7.06 -5.37 -8.09
N PRO A 60 -7.62 -4.68 -7.07
CA PRO A 60 -8.65 -3.65 -7.25
C PRO A 60 -8.20 -2.43 -8.06
N PHE A 61 -6.89 -2.20 -8.17
CA PHE A 61 -6.30 -1.04 -8.86
C PHE A 61 -5.73 -1.39 -10.24
N THR A 62 -5.68 -2.68 -10.58
CA THR A 62 -5.20 -3.13 -11.90
C THR A 62 -6.36 -3.21 -12.88
N GLY A 63 -6.23 -2.55 -14.03
CA GLY A 63 -7.25 -2.61 -15.08
C GLY A 63 -7.32 -4.01 -15.70
N GLY A 64 -8.30 -4.81 -15.28
CA GLY A 64 -8.55 -6.15 -15.84
C GLY A 64 -9.96 -6.61 -15.48
N ALA A 65 -10.80 -6.73 -16.50
CA ALA A 65 -12.20 -7.15 -16.41
C ALA A 65 -12.32 -8.53 -15.72
N SER A 66 -12.79 -8.58 -14.47
CA SER A 66 -13.36 -9.78 -13.79
C SER A 66 -13.85 -9.51 -12.37
N SER A 67 -13.58 -8.34 -11.78
CA SER A 67 -14.35 -7.88 -10.63
C SER A 67 -14.81 -6.47 -10.94
N ALA A 68 -16.08 -6.17 -10.65
CA ALA A 68 -16.53 -4.80 -10.56
C ALA A 68 -15.63 -4.09 -9.55
N GLY A 69 -14.56 -3.46 -10.03
CA GLY A 69 -13.82 -2.47 -9.27
C GLY A 69 -14.82 -1.37 -8.87
N PRO A 70 -14.51 -0.56 -7.85
CA PRO A 70 -15.44 0.45 -7.40
C PRO A 70 -15.65 1.48 -8.52
N LEU A 71 -16.70 1.28 -9.32
CA LEU A 71 -17.29 2.29 -10.21
C LEU A 71 -18.12 3.29 -9.37
N ALA A 72 -17.64 3.60 -8.17
CA ALA A 72 -18.30 4.48 -7.25
C ALA A 72 -17.40 5.69 -7.05
N MET A 73 -17.74 6.75 -7.79
CA MET A 73 -17.69 8.14 -7.36
C MET A 73 -16.74 8.41 -6.17
N ASN A 74 -15.53 8.92 -6.47
CA ASN A 74 -14.68 9.59 -5.47
C ASN A 74 -15.26 10.97 -5.08
N ALA A 75 -16.58 11.04 -4.92
CA ALA A 75 -17.35 12.17 -4.46
C ALA A 75 -18.26 11.73 -3.32
N GLN A 76 -17.73 11.05 -2.29
CA GLN A 76 -18.51 10.87 -1.06
C GLN A 76 -17.60 10.78 0.16
N ARG A 77 -17.84 11.72 1.10
CA ARG A 77 -17.25 11.79 2.43
C ARG A 77 -17.90 10.75 3.36
N ASP A 78 -17.78 9.46 3.06
CA ASP A 78 -18.37 8.44 3.93
C ASP A 78 -17.39 7.30 4.24
N GLY A 79 -17.08 7.13 5.52
CA GLY A 79 -16.01 6.26 6.01
C GLY A 79 -16.24 4.76 5.74
N GLN A 80 -17.47 4.36 5.45
CA GLN A 80 -17.83 2.94 5.22
C GLN A 80 -17.17 2.35 3.97
N GLN A 81 -17.03 3.13 2.89
CA GLN A 81 -16.44 2.63 1.65
C GLN A 81 -14.92 2.45 1.76
N ALA A 82 -14.25 3.34 2.49
CA ALA A 82 -12.82 3.25 2.78
C ALA A 82 -12.49 2.00 3.61
N LEU A 83 -13.33 1.66 4.60
CA LEU A 83 -13.18 0.43 5.40
C LEU A 83 -13.34 -0.84 4.56
N HIS A 84 -14.28 -0.85 3.62
CA HIS A 84 -14.48 -2.00 2.74
C HIS A 84 -13.26 -2.21 1.81
N LEU A 85 -12.72 -1.12 1.25
CA LEU A 85 -11.50 -1.16 0.45
C LEU A 85 -10.29 -1.61 1.28
N TYR A 86 -10.17 -1.11 2.52
CA TYR A 86 -9.11 -1.52 3.44
C TYR A 86 -9.17 -3.03 3.73
N ARG A 87 -10.37 -3.60 3.91
CA ARG A 87 -10.54 -5.06 4.06
C ARG A 87 -10.16 -5.83 2.80
N GLN A 88 -10.53 -5.32 1.62
CA GLN A 88 -10.16 -5.96 0.34
C GLN A 88 -8.65 -5.90 0.07
N LEU A 89 -7.99 -4.87 0.57
CA LEU A 89 -6.55 -4.67 0.49
C LEU A 89 -5.77 -5.59 1.44
N ASN A 90 -6.31 -5.76 2.65
CA ASN A 90 -5.68 -6.49 3.74
C ASN A 90 -6.14 -7.94 3.74
N MET A 91 -5.36 -8.81 3.12
CA MET A 91 -5.59 -10.25 3.14
C MET A 91 -5.05 -10.83 4.46
N GLN A 92 -5.81 -10.73 5.55
CA GLN A 92 -5.54 -11.56 6.73
C GLN A 92 -5.74 -13.03 6.33
N ALA A 93 -4.66 -13.81 6.32
CA ALA A 93 -4.69 -15.23 6.05
C ALA A 93 -5.32 -15.99 7.24
N ASN A 94 -6.64 -15.87 7.43
CA ASN A 94 -7.40 -16.89 8.16
C ASN A 94 -7.64 -18.05 7.21
N ALA A 95 -6.69 -18.98 7.20
CA ALA A 95 -6.92 -20.32 6.67
C ALA A 95 -7.69 -21.09 7.75
N ASP A 96 -9.01 -21.16 7.63
CA ASP A 96 -9.79 -22.22 8.25
C ASP A 96 -11.04 -22.57 7.44
N VAL A 97 -11.14 -23.87 7.17
CA VAL A 97 -12.34 -24.68 6.86
C VAL A 97 -12.78 -24.87 5.39
N SER A 98 -12.51 -26.09 4.93
CA SER A 98 -13.42 -27.02 4.22
C SER A 98 -13.73 -26.83 2.74
N SER A 99 -13.10 -27.71 1.96
CA SER A 99 -13.65 -28.46 0.82
C SER A 99 -15.07 -28.10 0.37
N SER A 100 -15.18 -27.23 -0.64
CA SER A 100 -16.25 -27.34 -1.64
C SER A 100 -15.76 -26.84 -3.00
N SER A 101 -16.10 -27.62 -4.01
CA SER A 101 -15.62 -27.56 -5.39
C SER A 101 -16.20 -26.38 -6.17
N SER A 102 -15.66 -25.18 -5.95
CA SER A 102 -15.67 -24.12 -6.95
C SER A 102 -14.30 -23.47 -6.94
N SER A 103 -13.62 -23.49 -8.09
CA SER A 103 -12.30 -22.89 -8.24
C SER A 103 -12.38 -21.42 -7.80
N PRO A 104 -11.67 -21.01 -6.72
CA PRO A 104 -11.63 -19.61 -6.35
C PRO A 104 -11.03 -18.82 -7.52
N PRO A 105 -11.46 -17.56 -7.77
CA PRO A 105 -10.80 -16.71 -8.75
C PRO A 105 -9.32 -16.68 -8.40
N GLN A 106 -8.49 -17.32 -9.23
CA GLN A 106 -7.07 -17.43 -8.95
C GLN A 106 -6.50 -16.01 -8.92
N LEU A 107 -6.29 -15.49 -7.72
CA LEU A 107 -5.63 -14.22 -7.51
C LEU A 107 -4.24 -14.39 -8.13
N SER A 108 -3.97 -13.67 -9.21
CA SER A 108 -2.66 -13.74 -9.84
C SER A 108 -1.63 -13.29 -8.81
N ARG A 109 -0.71 -14.18 -8.40
CA ARG A 109 0.37 -13.84 -7.45
C ARG A 109 1.14 -12.57 -7.85
N SER A 110 1.15 -12.27 -9.16
CA SER A 110 1.69 -11.03 -9.73
C SER A 110 1.06 -9.72 -9.22
N LYS A 111 -0.02 -9.77 -8.44
CA LYS A 111 -0.69 -8.61 -7.84
C LYS A 111 -0.65 -8.60 -6.32
N LEU A 112 0.01 -9.59 -5.72
CA LEU A 112 0.14 -9.75 -4.27
C LEU A 112 1.52 -9.31 -3.82
N TYR A 113 1.56 -8.52 -2.75
CA TYR A 113 2.74 -7.82 -2.31
C TYR A 113 2.94 -7.98 -0.81
N GLY A 114 4.15 -8.34 -0.40
CA GLY A 114 4.55 -8.43 0.99
C GLY A 114 5.31 -7.20 1.45
N LEU A 115 4.99 -6.65 2.61
CA LEU A 115 5.69 -5.51 3.20
C LEU A 115 7.15 -5.85 3.49
N ALA A 116 8.09 -5.28 2.75
CA ALA A 116 9.51 -5.56 2.87
C ALA A 116 10.22 -4.60 3.83
N ALA A 117 9.83 -3.32 3.85
CA ALA A 117 10.38 -2.34 4.77
C ALA A 117 9.40 -1.19 5.06
N VAL A 118 9.55 -0.60 6.25
CA VAL A 118 8.86 0.63 6.67
C VAL A 118 9.93 1.65 7.03
N VAL A 119 9.86 2.83 6.45
CA VAL A 119 10.73 3.96 6.81
C VAL A 119 9.93 4.94 7.63
N GLU A 120 10.41 5.26 8.81
CA GLU A 120 9.85 6.26 9.69
C GLU A 120 10.75 7.50 9.72
N HIS A 121 10.12 8.68 9.72
CA HIS A 121 10.80 9.94 9.87
C HIS A 121 10.36 10.56 11.19
N TYR A 122 11.29 10.73 12.13
CA TYR A 122 11.08 11.49 13.37
C TYR A 122 11.48 12.94 13.17
N GLY A 123 10.87 13.87 13.91
CA GLY A 123 11.19 15.30 13.81
C GLY A 123 10.17 16.10 12.99
N LYS A 124 10.60 17.27 12.48
CA LYS A 124 9.75 18.29 11.84
C LYS A 124 10.04 18.41 10.34
N CYS A 125 9.37 19.32 9.65
CA CYS A 125 9.81 19.71 8.32
C CYS A 125 11.20 20.36 8.38
N GLY A 126 12.05 20.06 7.41
CA GLY A 126 13.41 20.63 7.31
C GLY A 126 14.47 19.96 8.18
N GLY A 127 14.10 19.07 9.12
CA GLY A 127 15.07 18.37 9.95
C GLY A 127 14.46 17.26 10.79
N GLY A 128 15.19 16.16 10.91
CA GLY A 128 14.73 14.97 11.60
C GLY A 128 15.68 13.79 11.50
N HIS A 129 15.16 12.62 11.88
CA HIS A 129 15.90 11.37 11.89
C HIS A 129 15.13 10.29 11.15
N TYR A 130 15.82 9.48 10.35
CA TYR A 130 15.20 8.38 9.64
C TYR A 130 15.62 7.05 10.28
N ALA A 131 14.62 6.20 10.54
CA ALA A 131 14.86 4.83 10.93
C ALA A 131 14.05 3.88 10.03
N VAL A 132 14.49 2.63 9.98
CA VAL A 132 13.92 1.62 9.08
C VAL A 132 13.59 0.36 9.86
N TYR A 133 12.37 -0.11 9.67
CA TYR A 133 12.00 -1.49 9.97
C TYR A 133 12.20 -2.32 8.72
N ARG A 134 13.06 -3.33 8.78
CA ARG A 134 13.36 -4.21 7.65
C ARG A 134 12.94 -5.64 7.95
N ARG A 135 12.18 -6.23 7.03
CA ARG A 135 11.88 -7.65 7.07
C ARG A 135 13.07 -8.44 6.53
N VAL A 136 13.42 -9.50 7.24
CA VAL A 136 14.47 -10.44 6.81
C VAL A 136 13.80 -11.77 6.51
N ALA A 137 14.01 -12.27 5.30
CA ALA A 137 13.57 -13.61 4.91
C ALA A 137 14.13 -14.63 5.91
N SER A 138 13.28 -15.49 6.43
CA SER A 138 13.75 -16.72 7.05
C SER A 138 14.28 -17.58 5.90
N ASN A 139 15.53 -18.03 5.97
CA ASN A 139 15.98 -19.06 5.03
C ASN A 139 15.00 -20.24 5.13
N PRO A 140 14.59 -20.84 4.01
CA PRO A 140 13.86 -22.10 4.07
C PRO A 140 14.72 -23.08 4.85
N ASP A 141 14.13 -23.67 5.88
CA ASP A 141 14.78 -24.73 6.64
C ASP A 141 14.95 -25.92 5.67
N PRO A 142 16.18 -26.38 5.38
CA PRO A 142 16.39 -27.50 4.45
C PRO A 142 15.73 -28.80 4.93
N ASP A 143 15.40 -28.90 6.23
CA ASP A 143 14.79 -30.09 6.85
C ASP A 143 13.24 -30.09 6.91
N ASP A 144 12.56 -29.00 6.51
CA ASP A 144 11.07 -28.95 6.50
C ASP A 144 10.48 -28.39 5.19
N PRO A 145 10.36 -29.23 4.14
CA PRO A 145 9.73 -28.87 2.87
C PRO A 145 8.21 -28.67 2.96
N GLY A 146 7.58 -28.88 4.12
CA GLY A 146 6.12 -28.83 4.31
C GLY A 146 5.57 -27.47 4.77
N LYS A 147 6.40 -26.50 5.11
CA LYS A 147 5.92 -25.20 5.60
C LYS A 147 5.24 -24.41 4.49
N PRO A 148 4.01 -23.90 4.68
CA PRO A 148 3.29 -23.18 3.65
C PRO A 148 4.12 -22.00 3.15
N VAL A 149 4.24 -21.88 1.82
CA VAL A 149 4.86 -20.75 1.13
C VAL A 149 4.02 -19.49 1.38
N ALA A 150 4.22 -18.87 2.53
CA ALA A 150 3.99 -17.45 2.73
C ALA A 150 5.39 -16.84 2.82
N GLY A 151 5.95 -16.44 1.67
CA GLY A 151 7.30 -15.89 1.50
C GLY A 151 7.55 -14.54 2.21
N LEU A 152 6.91 -14.32 3.35
CA LEU A 152 7.13 -13.22 4.26
C LEU A 152 7.97 -13.79 5.41
N GLY A 153 9.26 -13.49 5.41
CA GLY A 153 10.10 -13.79 6.58
C GLY A 153 9.46 -13.21 7.84
N LYS A 154 9.45 -13.96 8.94
CA LYS A 154 8.74 -13.56 10.17
C LYS A 154 9.54 -12.60 11.06
N ARG A 155 10.79 -12.33 10.70
CA ARG A 155 11.71 -11.54 11.53
C ARG A 155 11.80 -10.12 11.00
N TRP A 156 11.69 -9.18 11.93
CA TRP A 156 11.77 -7.76 11.67
C TRP A 156 12.87 -7.15 12.51
N PHE A 157 13.61 -6.23 11.91
CA PHE A 157 14.68 -5.50 12.59
C PHE A 157 14.41 -4.01 12.49
N TYR A 158 14.49 -3.33 13.61
CA TYR A 158 14.57 -1.87 13.67
C TYR A 158 16.03 -1.46 13.52
N ILE A 159 16.28 -0.55 12.58
CA ILE A 159 17.61 -0.09 12.20
C ILE A 159 17.59 1.44 12.27
N SER A 160 18.42 1.99 13.15
CA SER A 160 18.61 3.42 13.34
C SER A 160 20.10 3.71 13.43
N ASP A 161 20.69 4.23 12.36
CA ASP A 161 22.13 4.42 12.21
C ASP A 161 22.92 3.12 12.53
N GLY A 162 23.73 3.14 13.60
CA GLY A 162 24.50 1.99 14.07
C GLY A 162 23.73 1.05 15.02
N TYR A 163 22.51 1.41 15.42
CA TYR A 163 21.69 0.59 16.30
C TYR A 163 20.78 -0.34 15.50
N VAL A 164 20.88 -1.64 15.78
CA VAL A 164 20.08 -2.69 15.16
C VAL A 164 19.49 -3.58 16.24
N SER A 165 18.18 -3.76 16.23
CA SER A 165 17.47 -4.65 17.17
C SER A 165 16.36 -5.42 16.49
N GLU A 166 16.19 -6.69 16.84
CA GLU A 166 15.01 -7.46 16.45
C GLU A 166 13.77 -6.89 17.16
N VAL A 167 12.66 -6.75 16.43
CA VAL A 167 11.41 -6.18 16.94
C VAL A 167 10.22 -7.03 16.50
N PRO A 168 9.12 -7.07 17.27
CA PRO A 168 7.93 -7.79 16.87
C PRO A 168 7.22 -7.05 15.72
N GLU A 169 6.47 -7.80 14.92
CA GLU A 169 5.73 -7.28 13.76
C GLU A 169 4.71 -6.20 14.15
N GLU A 170 4.11 -6.32 15.34
CA GLU A 170 3.18 -5.34 15.89
C GLU A 170 3.79 -3.94 16.07
N ASP A 171 5.09 -3.85 16.37
CA ASP A 171 5.77 -2.55 16.48
C ASP A 171 6.00 -1.95 15.10
N VAL A 172 6.32 -2.79 14.12
CA VAL A 172 6.43 -2.38 12.71
C VAL A 172 5.12 -1.82 12.20
N LEU A 173 4.00 -2.48 12.50
CA LEU A 173 2.67 -2.06 12.07
C LEU A 173 2.14 -0.83 12.82
N ARG A 174 2.76 -0.41 13.92
CA ARG A 174 2.42 0.82 14.65
C ARG A 174 3.22 2.03 14.19
N ALA A 175 4.31 1.84 13.44
CA ALA A 175 5.18 2.92 13.00
C ALA A 175 4.43 4.03 12.23
N GLU A 176 4.84 5.30 12.41
CA GLU A 176 4.34 6.41 11.62
C GLU A 176 5.07 6.47 10.27
N ALA A 177 4.76 5.50 9.41
CA ALA A 177 5.41 5.31 8.13
C ALA A 177 5.42 6.59 7.28
N THR A 178 6.58 6.91 6.72
CA THR A 178 6.79 7.90 5.66
C THR A 178 6.90 7.20 4.31
N LEU A 179 7.67 6.11 4.24
CA LEU A 179 7.76 5.25 3.05
C LEU A 179 7.43 3.81 3.43
N LEU A 180 6.72 3.13 2.54
CA LEU A 180 6.52 1.69 2.58
C LEU A 180 7.12 1.07 1.33
N PHE A 181 7.91 0.01 1.52
CA PHE A 181 8.41 -0.81 0.42
C PHE A 181 7.73 -2.16 0.48
N TYR A 182 7.13 -2.55 -0.63
CA TYR A 182 6.52 -3.86 -0.81
C TYR A 182 7.22 -4.62 -1.93
N GLU A 183 7.37 -5.92 -1.74
CA GLU A 183 7.94 -6.84 -2.74
C GLU A 183 6.86 -7.79 -3.24
N ARG A 184 6.83 -8.01 -4.55
CA ARG A 184 5.87 -8.91 -5.20
C ARG A 184 6.17 -10.39 -4.86
N LEU A 185 5.12 -11.17 -4.55
CA LEU A 185 5.19 -12.58 -4.12
C LEU A 185 4.97 -13.62 -5.22
#